data_AF-A0AAV1J6U0-F1
#
_entry.id   AF-A0AAV1J6U0-F1
#
_cell.length_a   1.000
_cell.length_b   1.000
_cell.length_c   1.000
_cell.angle_alpha   90.00
_cell.angle_beta   90.00
_cell.angle_gamma   90.00
#
_symmetry.space_group_name_H-M   'P 1'
#
loop_
_entity.id
_entity.type
_entity.pdbx_description
1 polymer ?
#
loop_
_entity_poly.entity_id
_entity_poly.type
_entity_poly.pdbx_seq_one_letter_code
_entity_poly.pdbx_strand_id
1 'polypeptide(L)'
;MVKCIKCNKLITKNLPGLQCITCNKWTHGKCANLTNEQLNVLFSTESADWKCRNCSGPKSKPKRLSFIMPDAEEDDISDSEDQIKSGLKKNILNEIKIEIRDIIRTEMQSVMQFYIEKMDEYEHKFKTYENVILLIPIKIQN
;
A
#
# COMPACT_ATOMS: atom_id res chain seq x y z
N MET A 1 -28.53 -25.73 18.04
CA MET A 1 -28.84 -24.29 18.04
C MET A 1 -27.80 -23.55 18.84
N VAL A 2 -27.33 -22.38 18.37
CA VAL A 2 -26.22 -21.66 19.01
C VAL A 2 -26.74 -20.53 19.90
N LYS A 3 -26.12 -20.33 21.07
CA LYS A 3 -26.46 -19.26 22.02
C LYS A 3 -25.49 -18.11 21.94
N CYS A 4 -26.00 -16.90 22.11
CA CYS A 4 -25.19 -15.69 22.24
C CYS A 4 -24.47 -15.67 23.58
N ILE A 5 -23.17 -15.44 23.58
CA ILE A 5 -22.33 -15.41 24.79
C ILE A 5 -22.66 -14.24 25.74
N LYS A 6 -23.25 -13.15 25.23
CA LYS A 6 -23.54 -11.94 26.02
C LYS A 6 -24.88 -12.02 26.74
N CYS A 7 -25.92 -12.51 26.07
CA CYS A 7 -27.28 -12.50 26.59
C CYS A 7 -27.87 -13.89 26.84
N ASN A 8 -27.12 -14.96 26.52
CA ASN A 8 -27.52 -16.37 26.64
C ASN A 8 -28.79 -16.77 25.86
N LYS A 9 -29.33 -15.88 25.01
CA LYS A 9 -30.47 -16.17 24.12
C LYS A 9 -29.99 -16.84 22.83
N LEU A 10 -30.91 -17.55 22.17
CA LEU A 10 -30.64 -18.26 20.91
C LEU A 10 -30.39 -17.28 19.76
N ILE A 11 -29.47 -17.66 18.87
CA ILE A 11 -29.26 -16.99 17.59
C ILE A 11 -30.23 -17.57 16.58
N THR A 12 -30.98 -16.71 15.91
CA THR A 12 -32.05 -17.08 14.97
C THR A 12 -31.87 -16.31 13.67
N LYS A 13 -32.57 -16.71 12.61
CA LYS A 13 -32.55 -15.99 11.33
C LYS A 13 -32.96 -14.51 11.48
N ASN A 14 -33.89 -14.23 12.40
CA ASN A 14 -34.39 -12.87 12.66
C ASN A 14 -33.45 -12.04 13.55
N LEU A 15 -32.54 -12.70 14.28
CA LEU A 15 -31.54 -12.07 15.13
C LEU A 15 -30.18 -12.65 14.76
N PRO A 16 -29.57 -12.18 13.66
CA PRO A 16 -28.34 -12.75 13.15
C PRO A 16 -27.21 -12.61 14.17
N GLY A 17 -26.37 -13.64 14.17
CA GLY A 17 -25.20 -13.75 15.03
C GLY A 17 -23.93 -13.67 14.22
N LEU A 18 -22.87 -13.20 14.87
CA LEU A 18 -21.51 -13.22 14.35
C LEU A 18 -20.68 -14.23 15.13
N GLN A 19 -19.88 -15.00 14.42
CA GLN A 19 -18.90 -15.90 15.00
C GLN A 19 -17.54 -15.23 15.03
N CYS A 20 -16.91 -15.18 16.21
CA CYS A 20 -15.57 -14.63 16.31
C CYS A 20 -14.54 -15.61 15.77
N ILE A 21 -13.68 -15.16 14.85
CA ILE A 21 -12.66 -16.04 14.23
C ILE A 21 -11.61 -16.57 15.21
N THR A 22 -11.39 -15.88 16.33
CA THR A 22 -10.32 -16.23 17.29
C THR A 22 -10.80 -17.19 18.36
N CYS A 23 -12.00 -16.98 18.91
CA CYS A 23 -12.53 -17.80 20.02
C CYS A 23 -13.70 -18.69 19.62
N ASN A 24 -14.16 -18.63 18.37
CA ASN A 24 -15.30 -19.37 17.82
C ASN A 24 -16.62 -19.19 18.57
N LYS A 25 -16.69 -18.21 19.49
CA LYS A 25 -17.90 -17.87 20.23
C LYS A 25 -18.83 -16.99 19.39
N TRP A 26 -20.12 -17.17 19.59
CA TRP A 26 -21.16 -16.47 18.86
C TRP A 26 -21.79 -15.36 19.68
N THR A 27 -22.09 -14.23 19.01
CA THR A 27 -22.70 -13.05 19.63
C THR A 27 -23.74 -12.45 18.68
N HIS A 28 -24.92 -12.05 19.16
CA HIS A 28 -25.85 -11.27 18.34
C HIS A 28 -25.21 -9.96 17.89
N GLY A 29 -25.54 -9.47 16.69
CA GLY A 29 -25.05 -8.16 16.22
C GLY A 29 -25.37 -7.01 17.20
N LYS A 30 -26.60 -6.97 17.72
CA LYS A 30 -26.99 -6.01 18.78
C LYS A 30 -26.19 -6.17 20.07
N CYS A 31 -25.85 -7.41 20.45
CA CYS A 31 -25.02 -7.69 21.61
C CYS A 31 -23.55 -7.27 21.38
N ALA A 32 -23.09 -7.27 20.13
CA ALA A 32 -21.79 -6.76 19.72
C ALA A 32 -21.77 -5.23 19.53
N ASN A 33 -22.87 -4.52 19.81
CA ASN A 33 -23.05 -3.09 19.56
C ASN A 33 -22.84 -2.69 18.10
N LEU A 34 -23.27 -3.53 17.16
CA LEU A 34 -23.24 -3.23 15.73
C LEU A 34 -24.62 -2.77 15.23
N THR A 35 -24.62 -1.78 14.35
CA THR A 35 -25.82 -1.36 13.63
C THR A 35 -26.17 -2.37 12.54
N ASN A 36 -27.41 -2.34 12.04
CA ASN A 36 -27.82 -3.21 10.93
C ASN A 36 -27.01 -2.92 9.66
N GLU A 37 -26.64 -1.66 9.41
CA GLU A 37 -25.79 -1.29 8.27
C GLU A 37 -24.41 -1.93 8.36
N GLN A 38 -23.76 -1.86 9.54
CA GLN A 38 -22.47 -2.49 9.78
C GLN A 38 -22.53 -4.02 9.62
N LEU A 39 -23.61 -4.65 10.09
CA LEU A 39 -23.84 -6.07 9.89
C LEU A 39 -24.00 -6.42 8.41
N ASN A 40 -24.75 -5.63 7.65
CA ASN A 40 -24.95 -5.86 6.23
C ASN A 40 -23.63 -5.78 5.47
N VAL A 41 -22.79 -4.78 5.75
CA VAL A 41 -21.46 -4.63 5.16
C VAL A 41 -20.58 -5.84 5.49
N LEU A 42 -20.60 -6.31 6.74
CA LEU A 42 -19.85 -7.50 7.15
C LEU A 42 -20.34 -8.78 6.44
N PHE A 43 -21.65 -8.93 6.24
CA PHE A 43 -22.21 -10.11 5.56
C PHE A 43 -22.08 -10.06 4.03
N SER A 44 -22.01 -8.86 3.43
CA SER A 44 -21.81 -8.71 1.99
C SER A 44 -20.34 -8.78 1.56
N THR A 45 -19.41 -8.59 2.50
CA THR A 45 -17.97 -8.65 2.24
C THR A 45 -17.45 -10.06 2.51
N GLU A 46 -17.21 -10.84 1.45
CA GLU A 46 -16.78 -12.24 1.56
C GLU A 46 -15.45 -12.41 2.34
N SER A 47 -14.57 -11.41 2.30
CA SER A 47 -13.27 -11.42 2.97
C SER A 47 -13.25 -10.72 4.35
N ALA A 48 -14.42 -10.36 4.91
CA ALA A 48 -14.49 -9.65 6.18
C ALA A 48 -14.56 -10.61 7.37
N ASP A 49 -13.48 -10.67 8.14
CA ASP A 49 -13.44 -11.39 9.41
C ASP A 49 -13.91 -10.53 10.59
N TRP A 50 -14.70 -11.12 11.50
CA TRP A 50 -15.12 -10.46 12.73
C TRP A 50 -14.43 -11.01 13.97
N LYS A 51 -14.00 -10.10 14.87
CA LYS A 51 -13.46 -10.43 16.19
C LYS A 51 -14.31 -9.82 17.30
N CYS A 52 -14.58 -10.60 18.34
CA CYS A 52 -15.27 -10.07 19.51
C CYS A 52 -14.37 -9.10 20.29
N ARG A 53 -14.95 -8.24 21.13
CA ARG A 53 -14.20 -7.25 21.92
C ARG A 53 -13.05 -7.85 22.74
N ASN A 54 -13.23 -9.06 23.25
CA ASN A 54 -12.20 -9.76 24.03
C ASN A 54 -11.01 -10.21 23.17
N CYS A 55 -11.25 -10.52 21.89
CA CYS A 55 -10.25 -10.95 20.92
C CYS A 55 -9.69 -9.80 20.07
N SER A 56 -10.33 -8.62 20.11
CA SER A 56 -9.92 -7.40 19.40
C SER A 56 -9.16 -6.40 20.27
N GLY A 57 -9.09 -6.63 21.59
CA GLY A 57 -8.42 -5.72 22.54
C GLY A 57 -6.89 -5.78 22.49
N PRO A 58 -6.18 -4.88 23.21
CA PRO A 58 -4.72 -4.67 23.12
C PRO A 58 -3.85 -5.88 23.49
N LYS A 59 -4.45 -6.97 24.00
CA LYS A 59 -3.75 -8.26 24.20
C LYS A 59 -3.56 -9.04 22.89
N SER A 60 -4.37 -8.78 21.86
CA SER A 60 -4.02 -9.13 20.49
C SER A 60 -3.23 -7.94 19.95
N LYS A 61 -1.90 -8.07 19.85
CA LYS A 61 -1.08 -7.06 19.19
C LYS A 61 -1.74 -6.75 17.84
N PRO A 62 -2.23 -5.51 17.59
CA PRO A 62 -2.59 -5.15 16.24
C PRO A 62 -1.32 -5.33 15.42
N LYS A 63 -1.33 -6.23 14.44
CA LYS A 63 -0.36 -6.11 13.35
C LYS A 63 -0.64 -4.74 12.78
N ARG A 64 0.23 -3.77 13.05
CA ARG A 64 0.23 -2.47 12.40
C ARG A 64 0.18 -2.78 10.90
N LEU A 65 -1.00 -2.66 10.30
CA LEU A 65 -1.09 -2.48 8.86
C LEU A 65 -0.54 -1.07 8.65
N SER A 66 0.68 -0.98 8.14
CA SER A 66 1.25 0.29 7.73
C SER A 66 0.51 0.74 6.48
N PHE A 67 -0.62 1.43 6.67
CA PHE A 67 -1.14 2.32 5.66
C PHE A 67 -0.29 3.58 5.70
N ILE A 68 0.43 3.83 4.62
CA ILE A 68 1.07 5.11 4.37
C ILE A 68 -0.05 6.03 3.91
N MET A 69 -0.52 6.90 4.80
CA MET A 69 -1.34 8.04 4.41
C MET A 69 -0.40 9.13 3.86
N PRO A 70 -0.60 9.63 2.63
CA PRO A 70 0.14 10.78 2.15
C PRO A 70 -0.16 12.00 3.03
N ASP A 71 0.89 12.48 3.70
CA ASP A 71 1.07 13.76 4.38
C ASP A 71 -0.16 14.39 5.05
N ALA A 72 -0.34 14.08 6.33
CA ALA A 72 -0.88 15.05 7.28
C ALA A 72 0.26 15.42 8.23
N GLU A 73 0.47 16.73 8.35
CA GLU A 73 1.62 17.42 8.95
C GLU A 73 2.07 16.81 10.29
N GLU A 74 3.40 16.74 10.46
CA GLU A 74 4.09 16.13 11.60
C GLU A 74 3.78 16.87 12.91
N ASP A 75 2.81 16.37 13.69
CA ASP A 75 2.73 16.66 15.13
C ASP A 75 3.57 15.63 15.90
N ASP A 76 4.63 16.15 16.52
CA ASP A 76 5.54 15.45 17.43
C ASP A 76 4.76 14.76 18.56
N ILE A 77 4.78 13.42 18.58
CA ILE A 77 4.43 12.65 19.78
C ILE A 77 5.65 11.86 20.21
N SER A 78 6.35 12.46 21.18
CA SER A 78 7.32 11.82 22.05
C SER A 78 6.71 10.58 22.71
N ASP A 79 7.32 9.42 22.52
CA ASP A 79 7.27 8.37 23.53
C ASP A 79 8.66 7.77 23.71
N SER A 80 9.19 8.01 24.91
CA SER A 80 10.54 7.68 25.35
C SER A 80 10.49 6.34 26.07
N GLU A 81 11.09 5.28 25.53
CA GLU A 81 11.55 4.12 26.34
C GLU A 81 12.38 3.01 25.63
N ASP A 82 13.10 3.28 24.51
CA ASP A 82 13.92 2.24 23.85
C ASP A 82 15.23 2.76 23.20
N GLN A 83 15.93 3.69 23.87
CA GLN A 83 16.95 4.53 23.22
C GLN A 83 18.26 3.85 22.78
N ILE A 84 18.67 2.68 23.30
CA ILE A 84 20.03 2.16 23.01
C ILE A 84 20.08 1.16 21.84
N LYS A 85 19.06 0.30 21.67
CA LYS A 85 19.00 -0.66 20.53
C LYS A 85 18.38 -0.07 19.25
N SER A 86 17.62 1.01 19.40
CA SER A 86 16.97 1.75 18.31
C SER A 86 17.98 2.50 17.43
N GLY A 87 19.01 3.12 18.03
CA GLY A 87 19.97 3.96 17.29
C GLY A 87 20.75 3.21 16.20
N LEU A 88 21.29 2.03 16.52
CA LEU A 88 22.07 1.24 15.56
C LEU A 88 21.21 0.75 14.38
N LYS A 89 19.97 0.31 14.64
CA LYS A 89 19.04 -0.10 13.59
C LYS A 89 18.59 1.09 12.72
N LYS A 90 18.40 2.27 13.32
CA LYS A 90 18.06 3.50 12.59
C LYS A 90 19.20 3.96 11.69
N ASN A 91 20.44 3.86 12.14
CA ASN A 91 21.61 4.24 11.35
C ASN A 91 21.79 3.33 10.13
N ILE A 92 21.72 2.00 10.32
CA ILE A 92 21.78 1.04 9.21
C ILE A 92 20.63 1.26 8.22
N LEU A 93 19.42 1.52 8.71
CA LEU A 93 18.27 1.78 7.86
C LEU A 93 18.43 3.09 7.07
N ASN A 94 19.05 4.12 7.66
CA ASN A 94 19.34 5.36 6.98
C ASN A 94 20.43 5.21 5.92
N GLU A 95 21.48 4.43 6.20
CA GLU A 95 22.53 4.10 5.22
C GLU A 95 21.94 3.36 4.02
N ILE A 96 21.13 2.33 4.26
CA ILE A 96 20.41 1.60 3.19
C ILE A 96 19.52 2.54 2.39
N LYS A 97 18.79 3.47 3.05
CA LYS A 97 17.94 4.44 2.36
C LYS A 97 18.73 5.40 1.46
N ILE A 98 19.90 5.84 1.92
CA ILE A 98 20.79 6.72 1.14
C ILE A 98 21.31 5.95 -0.07
N GLU A 99 21.80 4.73 0.13
CA GLU A 99 22.35 3.90 -0.94
C GLU A 99 21.30 3.56 -2.02
N ILE A 100 20.09 3.17 -1.62
CA ILE A 100 18.99 2.93 -2.56
C ILE A 100 18.66 4.20 -3.35
N ARG A 101 18.62 5.36 -2.70
CA ARG A 101 18.35 6.63 -3.36
C ARG A 101 19.43 6.97 -4.37
N ASP A 102 20.68 6.71 -4.05
CA ASP A 102 21.81 6.99 -4.92
C ASP A 102 21.84 6.04 -6.13
N ILE A 103 21.59 4.74 -5.92
CA ILE A 103 21.44 3.76 -7.02
C ILE A 103 20.33 4.20 -7.97
N ILE A 104 19.13 4.52 -7.46
CA ILE A 104 18.00 4.96 -8.29
C ILE A 104 18.38 6.23 -9.08
N ARG A 105 19.07 7.19 -8.44
CA ARG A 105 19.49 8.42 -9.12
C ARG A 105 20.47 8.12 -10.25
N THR A 106 21.47 7.27 -10.01
CA THR A 106 22.49 6.90 -10.99
C THR A 106 21.88 6.15 -12.18
N GLU A 107 21.01 5.17 -11.92
CA GLU A 107 20.33 4.41 -12.97
C GLU A 107 19.45 5.34 -13.82
N MET A 108 18.70 6.24 -13.19
CA MET A 108 17.85 7.20 -13.91
C MET A 108 18.67 8.15 -14.77
N GLN A 109 19.81 8.64 -14.27
CA GLN A 109 20.74 9.46 -15.04
C GLN A 109 21.36 8.69 -16.20
N SER A 110 21.73 7.42 -16.00
CA SER A 110 22.29 6.57 -17.06
C SER A 110 21.28 6.34 -18.19
N VAL A 111 20.02 6.03 -17.85
CA VAL A 111 18.95 5.85 -18.84
C VAL A 111 18.69 7.15 -19.62
N MET A 112 18.64 8.30 -18.94
CA MET A 112 18.49 9.60 -19.61
C MET A 112 19.65 9.87 -20.56
N GLN A 113 20.89 9.60 -20.12
CA GLN A 113 22.08 9.81 -20.94
C GLN A 113 22.06 8.95 -22.20
N PHE A 114 21.64 7.69 -22.09
CA PHE A 114 21.48 6.79 -23.23
C PHE A 114 20.48 7.36 -24.27
N TYR A 115 19.35 7.91 -23.81
CA TYR A 115 18.37 8.51 -24.72
C TYR A 115 18.87 9.78 -25.39
N ILE A 116 19.63 10.62 -24.66
CA ILE A 116 20.27 11.81 -25.23
C ILE A 116 21.21 11.40 -26.38
N GLU A 117 22.08 10.42 -26.14
CA GLU A 117 23.01 9.92 -27.16
C GLU A 117 22.27 9.36 -28.40
N LYS A 118 21.13 8.68 -28.19
CA LYS A 118 20.31 8.19 -29.30
C LYS A 118 19.63 9.30 -30.07
N MET A 119 19.17 10.36 -29.40
CA MET A 119 18.63 11.53 -30.10
C MET A 119 19.70 12.21 -30.94
N ASP A 120 20.91 12.38 -30.42
CA ASP A 120 22.05 12.96 -31.16
C ASP A 120 22.42 12.09 -32.38
N GLU A 121 22.42 10.75 -32.23
CA GLU A 121 22.66 9.82 -33.34
C GLU A 121 21.62 9.99 -34.45
N TYR A 122 20.34 10.08 -34.09
CA TYR A 122 19.28 10.30 -35.07
C TYR A 122 19.36 11.67 -35.72
N GLU A 123 19.65 12.72 -34.95
CA GLU A 123 19.85 14.06 -35.50
C GLU A 123 20.97 14.07 -36.55
N HIS A 124 22.09 13.39 -36.28
CA HIS A 124 23.18 13.24 -37.24
C HIS A 124 22.72 12.53 -38.52
N LYS A 125 22.00 11.41 -38.38
CA LYS A 125 21.46 10.66 -39.53
C LYS A 125 20.48 11.50 -40.36
N PHE A 126 19.61 12.28 -39.70
CA PHE A 126 18.69 13.17 -40.39
C PHE A 126 19.45 14.21 -41.24
N LYS A 127 20.49 14.85 -40.69
CA LYS A 127 21.33 15.79 -41.43
C LYS A 127 22.03 15.11 -42.61
N THR A 128 22.49 13.87 -42.46
CA THR A 128 23.06 13.10 -43.58
C THR A 128 22.03 12.86 -44.68
N TYR A 129 20.83 12.42 -44.34
CA TYR A 129 19.77 12.17 -45.33
C TYR A 129 19.32 13.45 -46.03
N GLU A 130 19.20 14.55 -45.30
CA GLU A 130 18.90 15.87 -45.86
C GLU A 130 19.93 16.27 -46.91
N ASN A 131 21.23 16.15 -46.60
CA ASN A 131 22.31 16.42 -47.55
C ASN A 131 22.26 15.51 -48.79
N VAL A 132 21.95 14.22 -48.61
CA VAL A 132 21.81 13.28 -49.75
C VAL A 132 20.65 13.68 -50.65
N ILE A 133 19.50 14.06 -50.10
CA ILE A 133 18.33 14.49 -50.87
C ILE A 133 18.65 15.75 -51.68
N LEU A 134 19.35 16.72 -51.09
CA LEU A 134 19.76 17.96 -51.77
C LEU A 134 20.75 17.72 -52.93
N LEU A 135 21.47 16.59 -52.91
CA LEU A 135 22.44 16.21 -53.95
C LEU A 135 21.82 15.43 -55.12
N ILE A 136 20.52 15.10 -55.09
CA ILE A 136 19.85 14.40 -56.19
C ILE A 136 19.43 15.42 -57.25
N PRO A 137 20.04 15.45 -58.45
CA PRO A 137 19.61 16.33 -59.52
C PRO A 137 18.23 15.89 -60.03
N ILE A 138 17.21 16.72 -59.81
CA ILE A 138 15.88 16.54 -60.36
C ILE A 138 15.97 16.76 -61.88
N LYS A 139 16.07 15.68 -62.66
CA LYS A 139 15.85 15.75 -64.11
C LYS A 139 14.35 15.89 -64.35
N ILE A 140 13.90 17.13 -64.47
CA ILE A 140 12.55 17.45 -64.96
C ILE A 140 12.57 17.14 -66.47
N GLN A 141 11.92 16.05 -66.88
CA GLN A 141 11.64 15.78 -68.29
C GLN A 141 10.43 16.62 -68.69
N ASN A 142 10.67 17.58 -69.58
CA ASN A 142 9.64 18.35 -70.30
C ASN A 142 8.86 17.47 -71.28
#